data_AF-A0A8H7WTR5-F1
#
_entry.id   AF-A0A8H7WTR5-F1
#
_cell.length_a   1.000
_cell.length_b   1.000
_cell.length_c   1.000
_cell.angle_alpha   90.00
_cell.angle_beta   90.00
_cell.angle_gamma   90.00
#
_symmetry.space_group_name_H-M   'P 1'
#
loop_
_entity.id
_entity.type
_entity.pdbx_description
1 polymer ?
#
loop_
_entity_poly.entity_id
_entity_poly.type
_entity_poly.pdbx_seq_one_letter_code
_entity_poly.pdbx_strand_id
1 'polypeptide(L)'
;MRSSTLLLSSSLLGFSIAHQPRSSSGQDFTLPSRRGCLVSDDGSIAPLSTRQTRRQQNSTFPTSITVPVNFHIASTEADADLITETIASAQFSVLHDNFAVHNINLVLNSTTRVIDNLTGSAFFVNEAPEGEYNYVYYREEEDAYYRQTRRGGYDAFNIYFFSQYLPGLTGYCQFPTLTPLTESDSLFWSDSCQINALTMPGIPASVANTEWNLGHIAVHEAGHWFGLNHTFAGGCGATGDFVADTPAQRWEVYGCPVGEDTCPDVVGEDPVRNFMGYTDDSWRQ
;
A
#
# COMPACT_ATOMS: atom_id res chain seq x y z
N MET A 1 60.37 37.88 -40.39
CA MET A 1 59.81 37.94 -39.02
C MET A 1 59.58 36.49 -38.61
N ARG A 2 60.45 35.85 -37.81
CA ARG A 2 60.36 35.70 -36.32
C ARG A 2 58.91 35.39 -35.88
N SER A 3 58.56 34.36 -35.11
CA SER A 3 59.31 33.50 -34.20
C SER A 3 58.36 32.41 -33.65
N SER A 4 58.95 31.25 -33.33
CA SER A 4 58.76 30.50 -32.08
C SER A 4 57.55 29.58 -31.82
N THR A 5 57.92 28.31 -31.65
CA THR A 5 57.37 27.22 -30.85
C THR A 5 56.89 27.64 -29.45
N LEU A 6 55.77 27.06 -28.98
CA LEU A 6 55.60 26.72 -27.56
C LEU A 6 54.73 25.46 -27.44
N LEU A 7 55.36 24.38 -26.96
CA LEU A 7 54.70 23.24 -26.33
C LEU A 7 54.22 23.67 -24.94
N LEU A 8 53.01 23.29 -24.57
CA LEU A 8 52.65 23.07 -23.17
C LEU A 8 52.00 21.70 -23.03
N SER A 9 52.76 20.83 -22.37
CA SER A 9 52.29 19.66 -21.66
C SER A 9 51.31 20.07 -20.57
N SER A 10 50.23 19.32 -20.40
CA SER A 10 49.44 19.35 -19.18
C SER A 10 49.11 17.92 -18.80
N SER A 11 49.89 17.45 -17.84
CA SER A 11 49.69 16.22 -17.09
C SER A 11 48.39 16.33 -16.31
N LEU A 12 47.39 15.53 -16.67
CA LEU A 12 46.26 15.24 -15.79
C LEU A 12 46.51 13.87 -15.17
N LEU A 13 46.71 13.89 -13.86
CA LEU A 13 46.85 12.71 -13.02
C LEU A 13 45.61 11.82 -13.18
N GLY A 14 45.85 10.61 -13.66
CA GLY A 14 44.87 9.53 -13.56
C GLY A 14 44.70 9.13 -12.10
N PHE A 15 43.53 9.41 -11.53
CA PHE A 15 43.07 8.72 -10.34
C PHE A 15 42.44 7.39 -10.78
N SER A 16 43.27 6.33 -10.76
CA SER A 16 42.78 4.96 -10.73
C SER A 16 42.11 4.72 -9.39
N ILE A 17 40.78 4.64 -9.36
CA ILE A 17 40.06 3.99 -8.27
C ILE A 17 39.92 2.51 -8.68
N ALA A 18 40.78 1.69 -8.09
CA ALA A 18 40.67 0.24 -8.16
C ALA A 18 39.33 -0.19 -7.55
N HIS A 19 38.38 -0.65 -8.38
CA HIS A 19 37.25 -1.44 -7.93
C HIS A 19 37.75 -2.87 -7.70
N GLN A 20 37.99 -3.21 -6.44
CA GLN A 20 38.14 -4.60 -6.03
C GLN A 20 36.80 -5.34 -6.23
N PRO A 21 36.79 -6.57 -6.78
CA PRO A 21 35.58 -7.37 -6.86
C PRO A 21 35.23 -7.84 -5.45
N ARG A 22 34.08 -7.39 -4.93
CA ARG A 22 33.52 -7.95 -3.70
C ARG A 22 32.99 -9.35 -4.03
N SER A 23 33.52 -10.33 -3.32
CA SER A 23 33.16 -11.75 -3.41
C SER A 23 31.65 -11.95 -3.23
N SER A 24 31.05 -12.65 -4.19
CA SER A 24 29.73 -13.25 -4.09
C SER A 24 29.77 -14.42 -3.09
N SER A 25 29.42 -14.15 -1.84
CA SER A 25 28.91 -15.20 -0.96
C SER A 25 27.43 -15.36 -1.25
N GLY A 26 27.09 -16.36 -2.07
CA GLY A 26 25.71 -16.80 -2.29
C GLY A 26 25.09 -17.18 -0.94
N GLN A 27 24.09 -16.41 -0.53
CA GLN A 27 23.13 -16.84 0.47
C GLN A 27 21.91 -17.30 -0.31
N ASP A 28 21.70 -18.61 -0.23
CA ASP A 28 20.58 -19.36 -0.78
C ASP A 28 19.30 -18.86 -0.10
N PHE A 29 18.56 -17.98 -0.78
CA PHE A 29 17.24 -17.53 -0.31
C PHE A 29 16.22 -18.63 -0.59
N THR A 30 16.18 -19.62 0.31
CA THR A 30 15.01 -20.48 0.46
C THR A 30 13.89 -19.62 1.06
N LEU A 31 13.00 -19.10 0.21
CA LEU A 31 11.82 -18.34 0.65
C LEU A 31 10.91 -19.26 1.48
N PRO A 32 10.67 -18.96 2.77
CA PRO A 32 9.71 -19.73 3.56
C PRO A 32 8.30 -19.39 3.08
N SER A 33 7.54 -20.42 2.71
CA SER A 33 6.08 -20.38 2.61
C SER A 33 5.50 -19.87 3.93
N ARG A 34 4.61 -18.86 3.87
CA ARG A 34 3.91 -18.14 4.98
C ARG A 34 4.48 -16.78 5.38
N ARG A 35 4.57 -15.84 4.43
CA ARG A 35 4.60 -14.39 4.73
C ARG A 35 3.69 -13.66 3.74
N GLY A 36 2.46 -13.39 4.15
CA GLY A 36 1.57 -12.45 3.48
C GLY A 36 1.42 -11.21 4.38
N CYS A 37 1.33 -10.02 3.78
CA CYS A 37 1.36 -8.68 4.41
C CYS A 37 2.77 -8.12 4.71
N LEU A 38 3.74 -8.28 3.80
CA LEU A 38 4.99 -7.50 3.87
C LEU A 38 4.87 -6.16 3.13
N VAL A 39 3.89 -5.34 3.50
CA VAL A 39 3.85 -3.95 3.04
C VAL A 39 4.90 -3.19 3.86
N SER A 40 5.86 -2.53 3.21
CA SER A 40 6.91 -1.78 3.91
C SER A 40 6.31 -0.70 4.82
N ASP A 41 6.89 -0.53 6.03
CA ASP A 41 6.55 0.46 7.07
C ASP A 41 6.78 1.93 6.66
N ASP A 42 7.04 2.22 5.38
CA ASP A 42 7.54 3.51 4.89
C ASP A 42 6.49 4.64 4.90
N GLY A 43 5.30 4.39 5.46
CA GLY A 43 4.14 5.29 5.45
C GLY A 43 3.69 5.87 6.79
N SER A 44 4.33 5.53 7.92
CA SER A 44 3.83 5.99 9.24
C SER A 44 3.67 7.52 9.30
N ILE A 45 2.52 8.00 9.78
CA ILE A 45 2.33 9.45 10.01
C ILE A 45 3.24 9.84 11.18
N ALA A 46 4.33 10.55 10.86
CA ALA A 46 5.24 11.10 11.86
C ALA A 46 4.49 12.04 12.83
N PRO A 47 4.89 12.11 14.11
CA PRO A 47 4.28 13.06 15.05
C PRO A 47 4.42 14.49 14.51
N LEU A 48 3.38 15.30 14.70
CA LEU A 48 3.39 16.74 14.43
C LEU A 48 4.46 17.45 15.28
N SER A 49 5.72 17.41 14.82
CA SER A 49 6.83 18.14 15.42
C SER A 49 7.10 19.40 14.61
N THR A 50 6.30 20.43 14.86
CA THR A 50 6.74 21.84 14.86
C THR A 50 5.57 22.74 15.25
N ARG A 51 5.89 23.86 15.89
CA ARG A 51 4.97 24.93 16.30
C ARG A 51 4.14 25.44 15.09
N GLN A 52 3.08 24.76 14.72
CA GLN A 52 1.91 25.46 14.20
C GLN A 52 1.30 26.15 15.40
N THR A 53 1.37 27.47 15.41
CA THR A 53 0.49 28.28 16.24
C THR A 53 -0.90 27.67 16.10
N ARG A 54 -1.45 27.13 17.20
CA ARG A 54 -2.84 26.66 17.27
C ARG A 54 -3.71 27.84 16.84
N ARG A 55 -3.96 27.96 15.55
CA ARG A 55 -5.18 28.59 15.09
C ARG A 55 -6.21 27.55 15.46
N GLN A 56 -6.81 27.72 16.65
CA GLN A 56 -8.11 27.13 16.95
C GLN A 56 -9.06 27.66 15.89
N GLN A 57 -9.00 27.06 14.70
CA GLN A 57 -10.16 27.02 13.84
C GLN A 57 -11.15 26.23 14.68
N ASN A 58 -12.23 26.88 15.13
CA ASN A 58 -13.44 26.19 15.55
C ASN A 58 -13.99 25.46 14.31
N SER A 59 -13.29 24.44 13.83
CA SER A 59 -13.79 23.58 12.77
C SER A 59 -14.79 22.66 13.45
N THR A 60 -16.05 23.04 13.38
CA THR A 60 -17.14 22.06 13.49
C THR A 60 -16.94 21.07 12.35
N PHE A 61 -16.34 19.93 12.66
CA PHE A 61 -16.23 18.82 11.73
C PHE A 61 -17.64 18.30 11.43
N PRO A 62 -17.88 17.85 10.18
CA PRO A 62 -19.16 17.24 9.86
C PRO A 62 -19.36 15.96 10.68
N THR A 63 -20.60 15.70 11.08
CA THR A 63 -20.96 14.46 11.81
C THR A 63 -20.97 13.22 10.90
N SER A 64 -20.93 13.43 9.59
CA SER A 64 -20.86 12.40 8.56
C SER A 64 -20.13 12.95 7.34
N ILE A 65 -19.32 12.12 6.68
CA ILE A 65 -18.68 12.46 5.41
C ILE A 65 -19.20 11.55 4.30
N THR A 66 -19.24 12.05 3.07
CA THR A 66 -19.50 11.23 1.88
C THR A 66 -18.27 11.28 1.00
N VAL A 67 -17.79 10.11 0.60
CA VAL A 67 -16.55 9.97 -0.19
C VAL A 67 -16.88 9.23 -1.48
N PRO A 68 -16.72 9.86 -2.66
CA PRO A 68 -16.84 9.16 -3.93
C PRO A 68 -15.68 8.18 -4.10
N VAL A 69 -16.00 6.94 -4.46
CA VAL A 69 -15.04 5.86 -4.66
C VAL A 69 -15.00 5.48 -6.14
N ASN A 70 -13.80 5.33 -6.70
CA ASN A 70 -13.58 4.87 -8.07
C ASN A 70 -12.76 3.58 -8.03
N PHE A 71 -13.32 2.49 -8.55
CA PHE A 71 -12.61 1.22 -8.71
C PHE A 71 -11.94 1.16 -10.08
N HIS A 72 -10.68 0.76 -10.09
CA HIS A 72 -9.89 0.52 -11.29
C HIS A 72 -9.41 -0.93 -11.28
N ILE A 73 -10.07 -1.81 -12.03
CA ILE A 73 -9.76 -3.23 -12.07
C ILE A 73 -8.88 -3.50 -13.29
N ALA A 74 -7.67 -3.97 -13.08
CA ALA A 74 -6.75 -4.39 -14.11
C ALA A 74 -6.51 -5.89 -14.03
N SER A 75 -6.65 -6.57 -15.17
CA SER A 75 -6.45 -8.01 -15.27
C SER A 75 -5.42 -8.33 -16.34
N THR A 76 -4.61 -9.34 -16.09
CA THR A 76 -3.83 -9.96 -17.16
C THR A 76 -4.77 -10.66 -18.14
N GLU A 77 -4.28 -10.98 -19.33
CA GLU A 77 -5.07 -11.73 -20.32
C GLU A 77 -5.47 -13.11 -19.79
N ALA A 78 -4.62 -13.74 -18.98
CA ALA A 78 -4.90 -15.04 -18.37
C ALA A 78 -6.05 -14.99 -17.35
N ASP A 79 -6.21 -13.86 -16.67
CA ASP A 79 -7.20 -13.65 -15.61
C ASP A 79 -8.34 -12.71 -16.04
N ALA A 80 -8.52 -12.50 -17.36
CA ALA A 80 -9.44 -11.52 -17.92
C ALA A 80 -10.90 -11.64 -17.40
N ASP A 81 -11.34 -12.87 -17.17
CA ASP A 81 -12.70 -13.18 -16.70
C ASP A 81 -12.78 -13.49 -15.19
N LEU A 82 -11.66 -13.41 -14.46
CA LEU A 82 -11.58 -13.82 -13.06
C LEU A 82 -12.41 -12.89 -12.15
N ILE A 83 -12.25 -11.58 -12.33
CA ILE A 83 -12.87 -10.57 -11.47
C ILE A 83 -14.21 -10.17 -12.07
N THR A 84 -15.27 -10.90 -11.75
CA THR A 84 -16.62 -10.62 -12.26
C THR A 84 -17.23 -9.35 -11.65
N GLU A 85 -18.36 -8.90 -12.19
CA GLU A 85 -19.12 -7.79 -11.59
C GLU A 85 -19.66 -8.12 -10.20
N THR A 86 -20.05 -9.38 -9.98
CA THR A 86 -20.49 -9.86 -8.66
C THR A 86 -19.37 -9.74 -7.63
N ILE A 87 -18.13 -10.08 -8.00
CA ILE A 87 -16.97 -9.98 -7.10
C ILE A 87 -16.65 -8.52 -6.79
N ALA A 88 -16.63 -7.65 -7.82
CA ALA A 88 -16.40 -6.21 -7.63
C ALA A 88 -17.47 -5.56 -6.74
N SER A 89 -18.75 -5.91 -6.96
CA SER A 89 -19.87 -5.42 -6.15
C SER A 89 -19.81 -5.94 -4.71
N ALA A 90 -19.42 -7.21 -4.52
CA ALA A 90 -19.23 -7.78 -3.18
C ALA A 90 -18.09 -7.06 -2.43
N GLN A 91 -16.97 -6.77 -3.10
CA GLN A 91 -15.87 -6.01 -2.51
C GLN A 91 -16.31 -4.60 -2.10
N PHE A 92 -17.08 -3.91 -2.95
CA PHE A 92 -17.58 -2.58 -2.59
C PHE A 92 -18.55 -2.65 -1.40
N SER A 93 -19.38 -3.68 -1.31
CA SER A 93 -20.30 -3.87 -0.18
C SER A 93 -19.54 -4.01 1.14
N VAL A 94 -18.51 -4.85 1.17
CA VAL A 94 -17.64 -5.01 2.35
C VAL A 94 -17.01 -3.67 2.76
N LEU A 95 -16.51 -2.90 1.79
CA LEU A 95 -15.93 -1.58 2.06
C LEU A 95 -16.98 -0.60 2.59
N HIS A 96 -18.13 -0.49 1.93
CA HIS A 96 -19.21 0.41 2.32
C HIS A 96 -19.72 0.11 3.73
N ASP A 97 -20.03 -1.15 4.03
CA ASP A 97 -20.66 -1.55 5.30
C ASP A 97 -19.75 -1.27 6.50
N ASN A 98 -18.44 -1.54 6.37
CA ASN A 98 -17.46 -1.31 7.44
C ASN A 98 -17.21 0.17 7.74
N PHE A 99 -17.35 1.06 6.75
CA PHE A 99 -17.19 2.50 6.95
C PHE A 99 -18.50 3.22 7.32
N ALA A 100 -19.64 2.71 6.84
CA ALA A 100 -20.95 3.32 7.07
C ALA A 100 -21.32 3.38 8.57
N VAL A 101 -20.94 2.37 9.35
CA VAL A 101 -21.15 2.34 10.82
C VAL A 101 -20.41 3.46 11.56
N HIS A 102 -19.40 4.06 10.93
CA HIS A 102 -18.63 5.19 11.45
C HIS A 102 -19.06 6.53 10.83
N ASN A 103 -20.24 6.62 10.21
CA ASN A 103 -20.76 7.79 9.50
C ASN A 103 -19.89 8.24 8.31
N ILE A 104 -19.13 7.30 7.71
CA ILE A 104 -18.37 7.51 6.49
C ILE A 104 -19.13 6.82 5.36
N ASN A 105 -19.87 7.61 4.58
CA ASN A 105 -20.67 7.12 3.48
C ASN A 105 -19.84 7.03 2.20
N LEU A 106 -19.36 5.83 1.89
CA LEU A 106 -18.66 5.56 0.63
C LEU A 106 -19.67 5.36 -0.49
N VAL A 107 -19.48 6.02 -1.64
CA VAL A 107 -20.37 5.94 -2.80
C VAL A 107 -19.57 5.52 -4.02
N LEU A 108 -19.86 4.35 -4.57
CA LEU A 108 -19.20 3.87 -5.80
C LEU A 108 -19.65 4.74 -6.98
N ASN A 109 -18.73 5.56 -7.47
CA ASN A 109 -18.96 6.50 -8.55
C ASN A 109 -18.63 5.88 -9.92
N SER A 110 -17.58 5.05 -10.00
CA SER A 110 -17.22 4.35 -11.23
C SER A 110 -16.47 3.05 -10.97
N THR A 111 -16.55 2.14 -11.94
CA THR A 111 -15.72 0.94 -12.04
C THR A 111 -15.16 0.86 -13.46
N THR A 112 -13.86 1.03 -13.62
CA THR A 112 -13.16 0.87 -14.90
C THR A 112 -12.46 -0.47 -14.96
N ARG A 113 -12.36 -1.05 -16.16
CA ARG A 113 -11.72 -2.35 -16.39
C ARG A 113 -10.71 -2.25 -17.52
N VAL A 114 -9.54 -2.86 -17.33
CA VAL A 114 -8.50 -3.00 -18.37
C VAL A 114 -7.99 -4.43 -18.38
N ILE A 115 -7.78 -4.97 -19.58
CA ILE A 115 -7.12 -6.26 -19.80
C ILE A 115 -5.81 -5.96 -20.51
N ASP A 116 -4.71 -6.11 -19.79
CA ASP A 116 -3.35 -5.86 -20.25
C ASP A 116 -2.38 -6.56 -19.31
N ASN A 117 -1.42 -7.32 -19.83
CA ASN A 117 -0.54 -8.14 -18.99
C ASN A 117 0.38 -7.30 -18.08
N LEU A 118 0.86 -6.14 -18.55
CA LEU A 118 1.72 -5.27 -17.75
C LEU A 118 0.92 -4.62 -16.61
N THR A 119 -0.19 -3.99 -16.94
CA THR A 119 -1.07 -3.32 -15.96
C THR A 119 -1.68 -4.33 -14.99
N GLY A 120 -2.20 -5.46 -15.50
CA GLY A 120 -2.81 -6.52 -14.70
C GLY A 120 -1.86 -7.20 -13.71
N SER A 121 -0.54 -7.10 -13.94
CA SER A 121 0.52 -7.57 -13.04
C SER A 121 1.00 -6.50 -12.07
N ALA A 122 0.24 -5.40 -11.91
CA ALA A 122 0.62 -4.24 -11.12
C ALA A 122 2.00 -3.68 -11.50
N PHE A 123 2.39 -3.79 -12.78
CA PHE A 123 3.68 -3.33 -13.28
C PHE A 123 4.90 -4.07 -12.70
N PHE A 124 4.70 -5.19 -12.00
CA PHE A 124 5.73 -6.11 -11.54
C PHE A 124 5.72 -7.39 -12.38
N VAL A 125 6.64 -7.50 -13.33
CA VAL A 125 6.70 -8.64 -14.25
C VAL A 125 7.91 -9.50 -13.92
N ASN A 126 7.70 -10.81 -13.77
CA ASN A 126 8.81 -11.76 -13.70
C ASN A 126 9.33 -12.03 -15.12
N GLU A 127 10.52 -11.54 -15.43
CA GLU A 127 11.16 -11.72 -16.74
C GLU A 127 12.13 -12.91 -16.77
N ALA A 128 12.23 -13.65 -15.67
CA ALA A 128 13.09 -14.81 -15.61
C ALA A 128 12.53 -16.00 -16.42
N PRO A 129 13.39 -16.94 -16.84
CA PRO A 129 12.94 -18.25 -17.31
C PRO A 129 12.05 -18.96 -16.27
N GLU A 130 11.28 -19.94 -16.75
CA GLU A 130 10.43 -20.76 -15.88
C GLU A 130 11.23 -21.39 -14.74
N GLY A 131 10.76 -21.19 -13.50
CA GLY A 131 11.41 -21.69 -12.28
C GLY A 131 12.43 -20.72 -11.65
N GLU A 132 12.69 -19.57 -12.26
CA GLU A 132 13.55 -18.51 -11.71
C GLU A 132 12.73 -17.25 -11.37
N TYR A 133 13.35 -16.33 -10.61
CA TYR A 133 12.73 -15.08 -10.17
C TYR A 133 13.61 -13.88 -10.55
N ASN A 134 13.11 -13.03 -11.44
CA ASN A 134 13.70 -11.75 -11.82
C ASN A 134 12.55 -10.76 -12.07
N TYR A 135 12.07 -10.14 -10.99
CA TYR A 135 11.00 -9.15 -11.07
C TYR A 135 11.55 -7.81 -11.53
N VAL A 136 10.94 -7.27 -12.57
CA VAL A 136 11.18 -5.93 -13.09
C VAL A 136 9.97 -5.07 -12.80
N TYR A 137 10.22 -3.87 -12.28
CA TYR A 137 9.19 -2.90 -11.92
C TYR A 137 9.18 -1.75 -12.93
N TYR A 138 8.05 -1.63 -13.63
CA TYR A 138 7.79 -0.67 -14.69
C TYR A 138 7.19 0.62 -14.14
N ARG A 139 8.02 1.38 -13.40
CA ARG A 139 7.59 2.58 -12.67
C ARG A 139 7.02 3.66 -13.60
N GLU A 140 7.65 3.92 -14.75
CA GLU A 140 7.21 5.00 -15.64
C GLU A 140 5.82 4.75 -16.23
N GLU A 141 5.52 3.49 -16.53
CA GLU A 141 4.23 3.03 -17.03
C GLU A 141 3.15 3.08 -15.96
N GLU A 142 3.47 2.66 -14.72
CA GLU A 142 2.55 2.80 -13.57
C GLU A 142 2.19 4.28 -13.34
N ASP A 143 3.22 5.12 -13.30
CA ASP A 143 3.12 6.57 -13.18
C ASP A 143 2.17 7.17 -14.25
N ALA A 144 2.34 6.75 -15.51
CA ALA A 144 1.50 7.20 -16.61
C ALA A 144 0.06 6.69 -16.47
N TYR A 145 -0.12 5.44 -16.05
CA TYR A 145 -1.43 4.83 -15.84
C TYR A 145 -2.24 5.57 -14.78
N TYR A 146 -1.66 5.86 -13.61
CA TYR A 146 -2.37 6.61 -12.55
C TYR A 146 -2.70 8.04 -12.95
N ARG A 147 -1.80 8.75 -13.66
CA ARG A 147 -2.09 10.08 -14.22
C ARG A 147 -3.27 10.06 -15.20
N GLN A 148 -3.41 8.99 -15.97
CA GLN A 148 -4.48 8.87 -16.96
C GLN A 148 -5.82 8.44 -16.36
N THR A 149 -5.78 7.57 -15.34
CA THR A 149 -6.96 6.84 -14.89
C THR A 149 -7.59 7.38 -13.62
N ARG A 150 -6.83 8.05 -12.73
CA ARG A 150 -7.38 8.70 -11.53
C ARG A 150 -8.59 9.56 -11.88
N ARG A 151 -9.62 9.51 -11.04
CA ARG A 151 -10.87 10.28 -11.18
C ARG A 151 -11.16 11.09 -9.92
N GLY A 152 -11.73 12.27 -10.14
CA GLY A 152 -12.16 13.18 -9.07
C GLY A 152 -11.04 14.01 -8.46
N GLY A 153 -11.40 14.81 -7.46
CA GLY A 153 -10.48 15.69 -6.72
C GLY A 153 -9.74 14.95 -5.60
N TYR A 154 -9.19 15.69 -4.64
CA TYR A 154 -8.55 15.14 -3.44
C TYR A 154 -9.56 14.44 -2.50
N ASP A 155 -10.85 14.75 -2.65
CA ASP A 155 -11.95 14.14 -1.93
C ASP A 155 -12.39 12.78 -2.51
N ALA A 156 -11.84 12.37 -3.67
CA ALA A 156 -12.21 11.14 -4.34
C ALA A 156 -11.21 10.01 -4.07
N PHE A 157 -11.72 8.90 -3.58
CA PHE A 157 -10.92 7.73 -3.24
C PHE A 157 -10.79 6.80 -4.46
N ASN A 158 -9.55 6.62 -4.94
CA ASN A 158 -9.26 5.77 -6.10
C ASN A 158 -8.58 4.48 -5.62
N ILE A 159 -9.18 3.33 -5.96
CA ILE A 159 -8.70 2.00 -5.56
C ILE A 159 -8.41 1.18 -6.81
N TYR A 160 -7.16 0.75 -6.96
CA TYR A 160 -6.66 -0.08 -8.03
C TYR A 160 -6.56 -1.53 -7.58
N PHE A 161 -7.23 -2.41 -8.31
CA PHE A 161 -7.20 -3.85 -8.07
C PHE A 161 -6.50 -4.55 -9.24
N PHE A 162 -5.52 -5.38 -8.92
CA PHE A 162 -4.70 -6.08 -9.91
C PHE A 162 -4.90 -7.59 -9.80
N SER A 163 -5.15 -8.28 -10.92
CA SER A 163 -5.36 -9.74 -10.91
C SER A 163 -4.10 -10.51 -10.57
N GLN A 164 -2.93 -9.94 -10.86
CA GLN A 164 -1.64 -10.43 -10.45
C GLN A 164 -0.90 -9.33 -9.69
N TYR A 165 -0.34 -9.71 -8.55
CA TYR A 165 0.37 -8.81 -7.66
C TYR A 165 1.67 -9.46 -7.22
N LEU A 166 2.62 -8.67 -6.72
CA LEU A 166 3.91 -9.20 -6.28
C LEU A 166 3.71 -10.28 -5.20
N PRO A 167 4.33 -11.46 -5.32
CA PRO A 167 4.14 -12.53 -4.35
C PRO A 167 4.46 -12.08 -2.91
N GLY A 168 3.55 -12.39 -1.98
CA GLY A 168 3.67 -12.01 -0.57
C GLY A 168 3.11 -10.64 -0.21
N LEU A 169 2.68 -9.83 -1.19
CA LEU A 169 2.02 -8.55 -0.97
C LEU A 169 0.50 -8.65 -1.20
N THR A 170 -0.25 -7.89 -0.42
CA THR A 170 -1.73 -7.89 -0.43
C THR A 170 -2.31 -6.53 -0.82
N GLY A 171 -1.66 -5.43 -0.46
CA GLY A 171 -2.06 -4.09 -0.86
C GLY A 171 -1.11 -3.02 -0.35
N TYR A 172 -1.38 -1.77 -0.70
CA TYR A 172 -0.68 -0.59 -0.22
C TYR A 172 -1.57 0.64 -0.46
N CYS A 173 -1.54 1.62 0.44
CA CYS A 173 -2.16 2.92 0.22
C CYS A 173 -1.28 4.09 0.60
N GLN A 174 -1.50 5.18 -0.14
CA GLN A 174 -0.92 6.46 0.21
C GLN A 174 -1.67 7.06 1.42
N PHE A 175 -0.91 7.51 2.42
CA PHE A 175 -1.43 8.23 3.57
C PHE A 175 -1.82 9.68 3.21
N PRO A 176 -2.79 10.28 3.92
CA PRO A 176 -3.13 11.67 3.74
C PRO A 176 -1.94 12.57 4.11
N THR A 177 -1.73 13.62 3.33
CA THR A 177 -0.66 14.59 3.58
C THR A 177 -1.15 15.73 4.49
N LEU A 178 -0.25 16.28 5.31
CA LEU A 178 -0.57 17.42 6.21
C LEU A 178 -1.05 18.67 5.46
N THR A 179 -0.63 18.80 4.20
CA THR A 179 -1.12 19.81 3.27
C THR A 179 -1.91 19.09 2.18
N PRO A 180 -3.20 19.39 1.97
CA PRO A 180 -3.97 18.76 0.90
C PRO A 180 -3.27 18.96 -0.44
N LEU A 181 -3.08 17.86 -1.18
CA LEU A 181 -2.54 17.93 -2.52
C LEU A 181 -3.57 18.59 -3.43
N THR A 182 -3.10 19.52 -4.25
CA THR A 182 -3.84 20.12 -5.36
C THR A 182 -3.56 19.33 -6.63
N GLU A 183 -4.43 19.45 -7.63
CA GLU A 183 -4.25 18.78 -8.94
C GLU A 183 -2.93 19.16 -9.64
N SER A 184 -2.35 20.32 -9.29
CA SER A 184 -1.03 20.76 -9.79
C SER A 184 0.16 20.12 -9.08
N ASP A 185 -0.05 19.46 -7.94
CA ASP A 185 1.03 18.84 -7.18
C ASP A 185 1.49 17.53 -7.83
N SER A 186 2.81 17.34 -7.86
CA SER A 186 3.44 16.21 -8.56
C SER A 186 3.13 14.84 -7.97
N LEU A 187 2.45 14.77 -6.82
CA LEU A 187 2.07 13.53 -6.13
C LEU A 187 0.54 13.32 -6.09
N PHE A 188 -0.25 14.26 -6.62
CA PHE A 188 -1.71 14.17 -6.55
C PHE A 188 -2.24 12.93 -7.28
N TRP A 189 -1.65 12.58 -8.41
CA TRP A 189 -2.07 11.43 -9.22
C TRP A 189 -1.76 10.09 -8.55
N SER A 190 -0.77 10.03 -7.65
CA SER A 190 -0.37 8.80 -6.96
C SER A 190 -1.20 8.52 -5.69
N ASP A 191 -1.95 9.50 -5.19
CA ASP A 191 -2.91 9.28 -4.10
C ASP A 191 -3.90 8.19 -4.49
N SER A 192 -3.82 7.02 -3.86
CA SER A 192 -4.66 5.86 -4.17
C SER A 192 -4.34 4.69 -3.24
N CYS A 193 -5.12 3.63 -3.39
CA CYS A 193 -4.80 2.31 -2.90
C CYS A 193 -4.54 1.35 -4.06
N GLN A 194 -3.60 0.43 -3.88
CA GLN A 194 -3.32 -0.70 -4.75
C GLN A 194 -3.59 -1.99 -3.98
N ILE A 195 -4.31 -2.93 -4.58
CA ILE A 195 -4.74 -4.13 -3.88
C ILE A 195 -4.63 -5.34 -4.80
N ASN A 196 -4.13 -6.44 -4.24
CA ASN A 196 -4.19 -7.75 -4.87
C ASN A 196 -5.66 -8.21 -4.95
N ALA A 197 -6.21 -8.31 -6.16
CA ALA A 197 -7.61 -8.65 -6.37
C ALA A 197 -7.98 -10.06 -5.90
N LEU A 198 -6.99 -10.94 -5.67
CA LEU A 198 -7.21 -12.29 -5.11
C LEU A 198 -7.66 -12.28 -3.63
N THR A 199 -7.68 -11.10 -3.02
CA THR A 199 -8.22 -10.83 -1.67
C THR A 199 -9.72 -10.43 -1.70
N MET A 200 -10.31 -10.28 -2.89
CA MET A 200 -11.72 -9.92 -3.00
C MET A 200 -12.65 -11.08 -2.59
N PRO A 201 -13.82 -10.77 -2.01
CA PRO A 201 -14.85 -11.75 -1.72
C PRO A 201 -15.40 -12.39 -2.99
N GLY A 202 -15.46 -13.73 -3.00
CA GLY A 202 -16.01 -14.51 -4.11
C GLY A 202 -14.99 -14.94 -5.17
N ILE A 203 -13.70 -14.58 -5.03
CA ILE A 203 -12.64 -15.19 -5.85
C ILE A 203 -12.62 -16.71 -5.60
N PRO A 204 -12.54 -17.55 -6.65
CA PRO A 204 -12.51 -19.00 -6.48
C PRO A 204 -11.36 -19.46 -5.60
N ALA A 205 -11.62 -20.36 -4.65
CA ALA A 205 -10.64 -20.86 -3.69
C ALA A 205 -9.38 -21.50 -4.33
N SER A 206 -9.46 -21.93 -5.60
CA SER A 206 -8.31 -22.46 -6.35
C SER A 206 -7.22 -21.42 -6.65
N VAL A 207 -7.57 -20.13 -6.60
CA VAL A 207 -6.66 -19.01 -6.89
C VAL A 207 -6.72 -17.89 -5.83
N ALA A 208 -7.71 -17.91 -4.95
CA ALA A 208 -7.86 -16.93 -3.89
C ALA A 208 -6.72 -16.98 -2.87
N ASN A 209 -6.48 -15.86 -2.21
CA ASN A 209 -5.69 -15.82 -0.99
C ASN A 209 -6.59 -16.20 0.19
N THR A 210 -6.74 -17.50 0.46
CA THR A 210 -7.87 -18.08 1.22
C THR A 210 -8.07 -17.58 2.66
N GLU A 211 -7.02 -17.07 3.30
CA GLU A 211 -7.06 -16.50 4.65
C GLU A 211 -7.46 -15.01 4.64
N TRP A 212 -7.43 -14.38 3.47
CA TRP A 212 -7.61 -12.93 3.27
C TRP A 212 -8.53 -12.61 2.09
N ASN A 213 -9.48 -13.49 1.75
CA ASN A 213 -10.39 -13.33 0.61
C ASN A 213 -11.80 -12.90 1.01
N LEU A 214 -11.97 -12.19 2.13
CA LEU A 214 -13.26 -11.61 2.53
C LEU A 214 -13.35 -10.12 2.18
N GLY A 215 -12.32 -9.55 1.56
CA GLY A 215 -12.25 -8.15 1.17
C GLY A 215 -11.81 -7.20 2.28
N HIS A 216 -11.36 -7.70 3.44
CA HIS A 216 -10.92 -6.84 4.54
C HIS A 216 -9.56 -6.20 4.29
N ILE A 217 -8.77 -6.70 3.34
CA ILE A 217 -7.56 -6.01 2.88
C ILE A 217 -7.92 -4.62 2.33
N ALA A 218 -8.98 -4.47 1.55
CA ALA A 218 -9.41 -3.15 1.09
C ALA A 218 -9.89 -2.24 2.21
N VAL A 219 -10.45 -2.80 3.29
CA VAL A 219 -10.85 -2.04 4.49
C VAL A 219 -9.62 -1.53 5.23
N HIS A 220 -8.62 -2.40 5.45
CA HIS A 220 -7.33 -2.07 6.05
C HIS A 220 -6.62 -0.93 5.29
N GLU A 221 -6.46 -1.13 3.99
CA GLU A 221 -5.88 -0.20 3.05
C GLU A 221 -6.61 1.16 3.05
N ALA A 222 -7.95 1.15 3.00
CA ALA A 222 -8.73 2.38 3.12
C ALA A 222 -8.52 3.09 4.47
N GLY A 223 -8.28 2.34 5.55
CA GLY A 223 -7.90 2.89 6.85
C GLY A 223 -6.65 3.76 6.78
N HIS A 224 -5.62 3.31 6.05
CA HIS A 224 -4.41 4.12 5.79
C HIS A 224 -4.71 5.39 4.97
N TRP A 225 -5.58 5.30 3.96
CA TRP A 225 -6.02 6.47 3.18
C TRP A 225 -6.77 7.49 4.06
N PHE A 226 -7.50 7.02 5.07
CA PHE A 226 -8.12 7.86 6.11
C PHE A 226 -7.16 8.26 7.25
N GLY A 227 -5.89 7.85 7.19
CA GLY A 227 -4.83 8.28 8.10
C GLY A 227 -4.64 7.43 9.34
N LEU A 228 -5.15 6.19 9.36
CA LEU A 228 -4.91 5.25 10.45
C LEU A 228 -3.56 4.56 10.26
N ASN A 229 -2.78 4.47 11.34
CA ASN A 229 -1.57 3.63 11.36
C ASN A 229 -1.95 2.18 11.70
N HIS A 230 -1.00 1.26 11.50
CA HIS A 230 -1.12 -0.08 12.07
C HIS A 230 -1.18 -0.03 13.60
N THR A 231 -1.89 -0.98 14.20
CA THR A 231 -2.07 -1.07 15.66
C THR A 231 -0.76 -1.28 16.42
N PHE A 232 0.24 -1.87 15.77
CA PHE A 232 1.58 -2.09 16.33
C PHE A 232 2.55 -0.90 16.09
N ALA A 233 2.09 0.18 15.47
CA ALA A 233 2.89 1.40 15.36
C ALA A 233 3.21 1.95 16.75
N GLY A 234 4.46 2.37 16.97
CA GLY A 234 4.90 2.89 18.27
C GLY A 234 5.13 1.82 19.36
N GLY A 235 4.83 0.56 19.08
CA GLY A 235 5.03 -0.57 20.00
C GLY A 235 4.29 -0.40 21.32
N CYS A 236 4.91 -0.85 22.43
CA CYS A 236 4.36 -0.64 23.79
C CYS A 236 4.52 0.79 24.32
N GLY A 237 4.82 1.77 23.45
CA GLY A 237 4.94 3.16 23.84
C GLY A 237 3.57 3.80 24.11
N ALA A 238 3.52 4.78 25.02
CA ALA A 238 2.26 5.45 25.39
C ALA A 238 1.55 6.18 24.23
N THR A 239 2.26 6.46 23.15
CA THR A 239 1.69 7.09 21.94
C THR A 239 0.99 6.06 21.05
N GLY A 240 1.45 4.80 21.04
CA GLY A 240 0.94 3.75 20.15
C GLY A 240 0.83 4.18 18.69
N ASP A 241 -0.30 3.79 18.08
CA ASP A 241 -0.74 4.13 16.73
C ASP A 241 -1.35 5.54 16.60
N PHE A 242 -1.27 6.34 17.67
CA PHE A 242 -1.90 7.65 17.87
C PHE A 242 -3.42 7.62 18.07
N VAL A 243 -4.00 6.45 18.35
CA VAL A 243 -5.41 6.26 18.68
C VAL A 243 -5.54 5.80 20.13
N ALA A 244 -6.12 6.66 20.98
CA ALA A 244 -6.04 6.49 22.44
C ALA A 244 -6.78 5.25 22.99
N ASP A 245 -7.75 4.73 22.25
CA ASP A 245 -8.53 3.54 22.61
C ASP A 245 -8.05 2.26 21.92
N THR A 246 -6.98 2.31 21.12
CA THR A 246 -6.26 1.11 20.65
C THR A 246 -5.29 0.65 21.76
N PRO A 247 -5.46 -0.56 22.33
CA PRO A 247 -4.45 -1.16 23.21
C PRO A 247 -3.08 -1.25 22.52
N ALA A 248 -2.01 -1.06 23.29
CA ALA A 248 -0.66 -1.06 22.74
C ALA A 248 -0.24 -2.46 22.28
N GLN A 249 0.29 -2.56 21.07
CA GLN A 249 0.77 -3.80 20.47
C GLN A 249 2.22 -3.63 20.03
N ARG A 250 3.07 -4.63 20.27
CA ARG A 250 4.52 -4.51 20.01
C ARG A 250 4.94 -4.85 18.58
N TRP A 251 4.30 -5.85 17.99
CA TRP A 251 4.60 -6.36 16.65
C TRP A 251 3.34 -6.95 16.02
N GLU A 252 3.41 -7.21 14.73
CA GLU A 252 2.30 -7.77 13.97
C GLU A 252 1.92 -9.18 14.44
N VAL A 253 0.61 -9.44 14.51
CA VAL A 253 0.05 -10.74 14.90
C VAL A 253 -0.82 -11.26 13.75
N TYR A 254 -0.65 -12.54 13.45
CA TYR A 254 -1.30 -13.23 12.32
C TYR A 254 -2.23 -14.34 12.81
N GLY A 255 -3.07 -14.87 11.91
CA GLY A 255 -3.98 -15.96 12.25
C GLY A 255 -5.20 -15.48 13.04
N CYS A 256 -5.71 -16.36 13.89
CA CYS A 256 -6.86 -16.12 14.78
C CYS A 256 -6.46 -16.28 16.26
N PRO A 257 -5.55 -15.43 16.78
CA PRO A 257 -5.04 -15.54 18.15
C PRO A 257 -6.14 -15.24 19.21
N VAL A 258 -6.01 -15.84 20.39
CA VAL A 258 -6.90 -15.61 21.54
C VAL A 258 -6.07 -15.23 22.75
N GLY A 259 -6.35 -14.07 23.36
CA GLY A 259 -5.64 -13.58 24.55
C GLY A 259 -4.19 -13.20 24.28
N GLU A 260 -3.86 -12.77 23.06
CA GLU A 260 -2.52 -12.28 22.74
C GLU A 260 -2.29 -10.94 23.45
N ASP A 261 -1.13 -10.81 24.07
CA ASP A 261 -0.71 -9.59 24.75
C ASP A 261 0.81 -9.47 24.60
N THR A 262 1.22 -8.68 23.63
CA THR A 262 2.64 -8.45 23.33
C THR A 262 3.23 -7.32 24.18
N CYS A 263 2.38 -6.61 24.93
CA CYS A 263 2.71 -5.50 25.83
C CYS A 263 2.18 -5.71 27.26
N PRO A 264 2.58 -6.79 27.97
CA PRO A 264 1.95 -7.20 29.23
C PRO A 264 2.17 -6.25 30.41
N ASP A 265 3.09 -5.30 30.27
CA ASP A 265 3.33 -4.24 31.25
C ASP A 265 2.42 -3.01 31.04
N VAL A 266 1.59 -3.02 30.00
CA VAL A 266 0.60 -1.98 29.65
C VAL A 266 -0.80 -2.60 29.74
N VAL A 267 -1.81 -1.80 30.09
CA VAL A 267 -3.18 -2.30 30.22
C VAL A 267 -3.80 -2.57 28.86
N GLY A 268 -4.30 -3.79 28.66
CA GLY A 268 -5.08 -4.20 27.48
C GLY A 268 -4.44 -5.38 26.75
N GLU A 269 -5.26 -6.23 26.13
CA GLU A 269 -4.77 -7.27 25.20
C GLU A 269 -4.55 -6.65 23.81
N ASP A 270 -3.72 -7.29 22.98
CA ASP A 270 -3.49 -6.85 21.60
C ASP A 270 -4.83 -6.74 20.86
N PRO A 271 -5.05 -5.68 20.05
CA PRO A 271 -6.29 -5.44 19.32
C PRO A 271 -6.41 -6.37 18.09
N VAL A 272 -6.34 -7.68 18.29
CA VAL A 272 -6.26 -8.72 17.24
C VAL A 272 -7.49 -8.80 16.33
N ARG A 273 -8.58 -8.07 16.61
CA ARG A 273 -9.75 -7.98 15.73
C ARG A 273 -9.80 -6.70 14.91
N ASN A 274 -8.91 -5.75 15.17
CA ASN A 274 -8.89 -4.47 14.49
C ASN A 274 -8.44 -4.64 13.03
N PHE A 275 -9.13 -3.97 12.10
CA PHE A 275 -8.78 -4.00 10.68
C PHE A 275 -7.35 -3.56 10.40
N MET A 276 -6.78 -2.66 11.20
CA MET A 276 -5.41 -2.14 11.05
C MET A 276 -4.32 -3.09 11.58
N GLY A 277 -4.69 -4.30 12.06
CA GLY A 277 -3.77 -5.40 12.34
C GLY A 277 -3.61 -6.38 11.16
N TYR A 278 -2.82 -7.44 11.34
CA TYR A 278 -2.48 -8.42 10.28
C TYR A 278 -3.10 -9.82 10.47
N THR A 279 -4.08 -9.96 11.36
CA THR A 279 -4.82 -11.21 11.53
C THR A 279 -5.63 -11.58 10.29
N ASP A 280 -6.05 -12.83 10.21
CA ASP A 280 -6.83 -13.34 9.09
C ASP A 280 -8.16 -12.57 8.95
N ASP A 281 -8.69 -12.50 7.72
CA ASP A 281 -9.93 -11.75 7.45
C ASP A 281 -11.09 -12.25 8.32
N SER A 282 -11.18 -13.55 8.55
CA SER A 282 -12.23 -14.17 9.39
C SER A 282 -12.18 -13.78 10.87
N TRP A 283 -11.10 -13.12 11.31
CA TRP A 283 -10.91 -12.71 12.69
C TRP A 283 -11.20 -11.21 12.93
N ARG A 284 -11.11 -10.40 11.89
CA ARG A 284 -11.34 -8.94 11.90
C ARG A 284 -12.83 -8.60 11.98
N GLN A 285 -13.18 -7.55 12.74
CA GLN A 285 -14.55 -7.09 12.98
C GLN A 285 -14.62 -5.58 13.19
#